data_AF-A0A2K3NTQ1-F1
#
_entry.id   AF-A0A2K3NTQ1-F1
#
_cell.length_a   1.000
_cell.length_b   1.000
_cell.length_c   1.000
_cell.angle_alpha   90.00
_cell.angle_beta   90.00
_cell.angle_gamma   90.00
#
_symmetry.space_group_name_H-M   'P 1'
#
loop_
_entity.id
_entity.type
_entity.pdbx_description
1 polymer ?
#
loop_
_entity_poly.entity_id
_entity_poly.type
_entity_poly.pdbx_seq_one_letter_code
_entity_poly.pdbx_strand_id
1 'polypeptide(L)'
;MLQLSELVNVEGYSDWIRLVAEFTLKSLESWQWASNSVYYLLGLWSRLVSSVPYLKGDAPSLLDEYVPKITESFITSRFNSVQAGLPDDLENPLDNAELLQDQLDCFPYLCRFQERARLQVSDSNDLSVIEDKLAWIVHIVAAILKIKQCTGCSAESQEVLDAEISARVLQLINVTDSGVHSQRYGEISKQRLDRAILTFFQHFRKSYVGDQAIHSSKQLYARLSELLGLHDHLLLLNVIVGKIATNLKCYTESEEVIDHTLSLFLELASGYMTGKLLLKLDTVKFIVANHTSITCLEILAFSNLRLWIKYGKTCYAGILRFALPSGAFDGSEMVGTCGDHLRKMGIAIQDQEKRESVGDQLKWCESLLFKLFVESFLGLMHVVLLITFFVREHFPFLEAKKCSRSRTTFYYTIGWLIFMEDSLVKFKSSMDPLQQVFLSLESTPDSVFRTDAVKYALVGLMRDLRGITMATNSRRTYGFLFDWLYPAHMPILLKGISHWTDNPEVTTPLLKFMAEFVLNKAQRLTFDPSSPNGILLFREVSKLIVAYGSRILTLPNTADVYTYKYKGIWICLTILSRALAGNYVNFGVFELYGDRALSDALDAALKMTLSIPMSDILAYRK
;
A
#
# COMPACT_ATOMS: atom_id res chain seq x y z
N MET A 1 -8.34 -1.53 -43.11
CA MET A 1 -7.22 -2.48 -42.91
C MET A 1 -6.25 -2.18 -44.04
N LEU A 2 -5.13 -1.50 -43.75
CA LEU A 2 -4.22 -1.00 -44.79
C LEU A 2 -3.29 -2.16 -45.17
N GLN A 3 -3.43 -2.70 -46.39
CA GLN A 3 -2.55 -3.77 -46.85
C GLN A 3 -1.28 -3.12 -47.43
N LEU A 4 -0.17 -3.18 -46.70
CA LEU A 4 1.13 -2.68 -47.15
C LEU A 4 1.53 -3.30 -48.50
N SER A 5 1.11 -4.54 -48.76
CA SER A 5 1.31 -5.21 -50.05
C SER A 5 0.63 -4.50 -51.22
N GLU A 6 -0.51 -3.84 -51.02
CA GLU A 6 -1.14 -3.04 -52.07
C GLU A 6 -0.40 -1.72 -52.24
N LEU A 7 0.01 -1.09 -51.13
CA LEU A 7 0.65 0.22 -51.11
C LEU A 7 2.05 0.22 -51.76
N VAL A 8 2.86 -0.81 -51.49
CA VAL A 8 4.23 -0.94 -52.04
C VAL A 8 4.20 -1.14 -53.56
N ASN A 9 3.10 -1.65 -54.11
CA ASN A 9 2.92 -1.87 -55.55
C ASN A 9 2.36 -0.64 -56.29
N VAL A 10 2.03 0.45 -55.60
CA VAL A 10 1.54 1.69 -56.23
C VAL A 10 2.70 2.50 -56.81
N GLU A 11 2.53 2.99 -58.04
CA GLU A 11 3.48 3.92 -58.66
C GLU A 11 3.63 5.18 -57.80
N GLY A 12 4.88 5.50 -57.41
CA GLY A 12 5.20 6.64 -56.55
C GLY A 12 5.31 6.32 -55.05
N TYR A 13 5.14 5.06 -54.63
CA TYR A 13 5.35 4.65 -53.22
C TYR A 13 6.71 5.06 -52.68
N SER A 14 7.79 4.85 -53.44
CA SER A 14 9.17 5.17 -53.03
C SER A 14 9.37 6.67 -52.77
N ASP A 15 8.77 7.53 -53.59
CA ASP A 15 8.84 8.98 -53.40
C ASP A 15 7.96 9.43 -52.23
N TRP A 16 6.78 8.84 -52.10
CA TRP A 16 5.86 9.12 -51.01
C TRP A 16 6.48 8.74 -49.65
N ILE A 17 7.01 7.52 -49.49
CA ILE A 17 7.55 7.07 -48.21
C ILE A 17 8.79 7.89 -47.80
N ARG A 18 9.63 8.30 -48.78
CA ARG A 18 10.75 9.23 -48.54
C ARG A 18 10.27 10.59 -48.06
N LEU A 19 9.28 11.18 -48.72
CA LEU A 19 8.73 12.50 -48.33
C LEU A 19 8.08 12.45 -46.94
N VAL A 20 7.37 11.36 -46.63
CA VAL A 20 6.79 11.13 -45.30
C VAL A 20 7.90 10.99 -44.25
N ALA A 21 8.99 10.29 -44.57
CA ALA A 21 10.14 10.16 -43.67
C ALA A 21 10.81 11.52 -43.41
N GLU A 22 11.10 12.29 -44.46
CA GLU A 22 11.68 13.64 -44.32
C GLU A 22 10.76 14.58 -43.53
N PHE A 23 9.45 14.56 -43.79
CA PHE A 23 8.49 15.34 -43.03
C PHE A 23 8.47 14.93 -41.56
N THR A 24 8.52 13.62 -41.28
CA THR A 24 8.55 13.09 -39.92
C THR A 24 9.82 13.56 -39.20
N LEU A 25 11.00 13.43 -39.81
CA LEU A 25 12.27 13.85 -39.23
C LEU A 25 12.30 15.35 -38.90
N LYS A 26 11.86 16.21 -39.83
CA LYS A 26 11.76 17.67 -39.59
C LYS A 26 10.76 18.03 -38.49
N SER A 27 9.65 17.29 -38.41
CA SER A 27 8.64 17.47 -37.36
C SER A 27 9.19 17.08 -35.99
N LEU A 28 10.03 16.06 -35.91
CA LEU A 28 10.71 15.64 -34.67
C LEU A 28 11.76 16.65 -34.21
N GLU A 29 12.49 17.27 -35.14
CA GLU A 29 13.41 18.37 -34.83
C GLU A 29 12.67 19.61 -34.30
N SER A 30 11.46 19.87 -34.80
CA SER A 30 10.60 21.00 -34.41
C SER A 30 9.63 20.65 -33.26
N TRP A 31 10.11 19.90 -32.27
CA TRP A 31 9.29 19.29 -31.21
C TRP A 31 8.44 20.28 -30.39
N GLN A 32 8.90 21.53 -30.25
CA GLN A 32 8.19 22.59 -29.52
C GLN A 32 6.84 22.96 -30.15
N TRP A 33 6.68 22.74 -31.46
CA TRP A 33 5.54 23.20 -32.26
C TRP A 33 4.66 22.03 -32.75
N ALA A 34 5.21 20.81 -32.74
CA ALA A 34 4.60 19.63 -33.36
C ALA A 34 4.21 18.52 -32.37
N SER A 35 4.26 18.75 -31.06
CA SER A 35 4.06 17.73 -30.01
C SER A 35 2.80 16.86 -30.19
N ASN A 36 1.67 17.47 -30.57
CA ASN A 36 0.41 16.75 -30.86
C ASN A 36 0.44 15.97 -32.17
N SER A 37 1.17 16.45 -33.17
CA SER A 37 1.29 15.84 -34.49
C SER A 37 2.24 14.64 -34.51
N VAL A 38 3.24 14.64 -33.62
CA VAL A 38 4.23 13.56 -33.48
C VAL A 38 3.54 12.22 -33.18
N TYR A 39 2.48 12.21 -32.37
CA TYR A 39 1.72 11.00 -32.08
C TYR A 39 1.15 10.35 -33.36
N TYR A 40 0.48 11.14 -34.20
CA TYR A 40 -0.11 10.62 -35.43
C TYR A 40 0.94 10.13 -36.43
N LEU A 41 2.08 10.83 -36.50
CA LEU A 41 3.20 10.42 -37.36
C LEU A 41 3.79 9.09 -36.89
N LEU A 42 4.09 8.94 -35.60
CA LEU A 42 4.59 7.67 -35.06
C LEU A 42 3.56 6.55 -35.19
N GLY A 43 2.26 6.85 -35.05
CA GLY A 43 1.17 5.90 -35.27
C GLY A 43 1.08 5.39 -36.71
N LEU A 44 1.38 6.25 -37.69
CA LEU A 44 1.51 5.82 -39.09
C LEU A 44 2.65 4.82 -39.26
N TRP A 45 3.85 5.16 -38.79
CA TRP A 45 5.03 4.29 -38.89
C TRP A 45 4.85 2.97 -38.15
N SER A 46 4.24 2.99 -36.96
CA SER A 46 3.90 1.78 -36.19
C SER A 46 2.99 0.85 -36.98
N ARG A 47 1.94 1.37 -37.62
CA ARG A 47 1.03 0.57 -38.46
C ARG A 47 1.75 0.00 -39.68
N LEU A 48 2.60 0.79 -40.35
CA LEU A 48 3.42 0.33 -41.48
C LEU A 48 4.32 -0.83 -41.06
N VAL A 49 5.08 -0.70 -39.97
CA VAL A 49 5.94 -1.78 -39.47
C VAL A 49 5.16 -3.02 -39.06
N SER A 50 4.03 -2.86 -38.36
CA SER A 50 3.17 -4.00 -37.96
C SER A 50 2.64 -4.82 -39.13
N SER A 51 2.59 -4.22 -40.33
CA SER A 51 2.10 -4.83 -41.55
C SER A 51 3.17 -5.52 -42.41
N VAL A 52 4.46 -5.29 -42.14
CA VAL A 52 5.61 -5.92 -42.84
C VAL A 52 5.53 -7.46 -42.88
N PRO A 53 5.16 -8.17 -41.82
CA PRO A 53 5.12 -9.64 -41.81
C PRO A 53 4.04 -10.24 -42.72
N TYR A 54 3.09 -9.41 -43.17
CA TYR A 54 2.04 -9.79 -44.11
C TYR A 54 2.40 -9.42 -45.56
N LEU A 55 3.55 -8.79 -45.79
CA LEU A 55 4.06 -8.47 -47.12
C LEU A 55 4.46 -9.78 -47.80
N LYS A 56 3.71 -10.17 -48.84
CA LYS A 56 4.04 -11.31 -49.71
C LYS A 56 4.57 -10.77 -51.04
N GLY A 57 5.88 -10.84 -51.26
CA GLY A 57 6.55 -10.41 -52.50
C GLY A 57 7.94 -9.83 -52.26
N ASP A 58 8.75 -9.73 -53.33
CA ASP A 58 10.13 -9.20 -53.31
C ASP A 58 10.22 -7.66 -53.40
N ALA A 59 9.09 -6.95 -53.36
CA ALA A 59 9.09 -5.49 -53.49
C ALA A 59 9.66 -4.83 -52.21
N PRO A 60 10.66 -3.94 -52.32
CA PRO A 60 11.34 -3.36 -51.16
C PRO A 60 10.39 -2.43 -50.39
N SER A 61 10.14 -2.72 -49.12
CA SER A 61 9.30 -1.88 -48.26
C SER A 61 9.93 -0.50 -47.97
N LEU A 62 11.26 -0.39 -48.12
CA LEU A 62 12.11 0.76 -47.75
C LEU A 62 12.03 1.14 -46.25
N LEU A 63 11.25 0.41 -45.46
CA LEU A 63 11.11 0.68 -44.03
C LEU A 63 12.43 0.45 -43.30
N ASP A 64 13.24 -0.53 -43.75
CA ASP A 64 14.59 -0.90 -43.25
C ASP A 64 15.54 0.29 -43.19
N GLU A 65 15.33 1.29 -44.05
CA GLU A 65 16.15 2.49 -44.12
C GLU A 65 15.66 3.63 -43.21
N TYR A 66 14.34 3.84 -43.14
CA TYR A 66 13.75 5.05 -42.55
C TYR A 66 13.34 4.89 -41.08
N VAL A 67 12.78 3.74 -40.69
CA VAL A 67 12.33 3.48 -39.30
C VAL A 67 13.47 3.66 -38.27
N PRO A 68 14.71 3.22 -38.53
CA PRO A 68 15.81 3.42 -37.60
C PRO A 68 16.17 4.90 -37.41
N LYS A 69 16.24 5.65 -38.52
CA LYS A 69 16.51 7.10 -38.52
C LYS A 69 15.44 7.88 -37.75
N ILE A 70 14.18 7.49 -37.92
CA ILE A 70 13.03 8.11 -37.22
C ILE A 70 13.08 7.79 -35.72
N THR A 71 13.42 6.55 -35.35
CA THR A 71 13.55 6.13 -33.95
C THR A 71 14.68 6.90 -33.26
N GLU A 72 15.84 7.02 -33.89
CA GLU A 72 16.98 7.78 -33.38
C GLU A 72 16.68 9.29 -33.27
N SER A 73 16.05 9.86 -34.29
CA SER A 73 15.63 11.27 -34.30
C SER A 73 14.62 11.57 -33.18
N PHE A 74 13.67 10.68 -32.91
CA PHE A 74 12.73 10.83 -31.81
C PHE A 74 13.42 10.80 -30.44
N ILE A 75 14.32 9.83 -30.20
CA ILE A 75 15.06 9.74 -28.92
C ILE A 75 15.90 11.00 -28.72
N THR A 76 16.61 11.42 -29.75
CA THR A 76 17.44 12.64 -29.74
C THR A 76 16.59 13.88 -29.47
N SER A 77 15.42 14.00 -30.10
CA SER A 77 14.47 15.09 -29.87
C SER A 77 14.02 15.18 -28.41
N ARG A 78 13.70 14.03 -27.77
CA ARG A 78 13.33 13.99 -26.34
C ARG A 78 14.49 14.37 -25.44
N PHE A 79 15.70 13.90 -25.69
CA PHE A 79 16.87 14.28 -24.89
C PHE A 79 17.20 15.77 -25.00
N ASN A 80 17.03 16.34 -26.20
CA ASN A 80 17.18 17.78 -26.42
C ASN A 80 16.08 18.56 -25.69
N SER A 81 14.86 18.04 -25.60
CA SER A 81 13.78 18.70 -24.86
C SER A 81 14.04 18.77 -23.35
N VAL A 82 14.65 17.73 -22.77
CA VAL A 82 15.06 17.72 -21.35
C VAL A 82 16.18 18.74 -21.11
N GLN A 83 17.12 18.86 -22.06
CA GLN A 83 18.28 19.74 -21.93
C GLN A 83 17.97 21.22 -22.19
N ALA A 84 16.92 21.51 -22.96
CA ALA A 84 16.49 22.87 -23.27
C ALA A 84 15.75 23.57 -22.11
N GLY A 85 15.24 22.80 -21.13
CA GLY A 85 14.32 23.30 -20.11
C GLY A 85 12.96 23.62 -20.72
N LEU A 86 11.89 22.96 -20.26
CA LEU A 86 10.55 23.29 -20.74
C LEU A 86 10.17 24.71 -20.27
N PRO A 87 9.62 25.57 -21.15
CA PRO A 87 8.97 26.81 -20.71
C PRO A 87 7.87 26.50 -19.70
N ASP A 88 7.63 27.37 -18.71
CA ASP A 88 6.63 27.19 -17.63
C ASP A 88 5.20 26.84 -18.14
N ASP A 89 4.87 27.19 -19.39
CA ASP A 89 3.57 26.92 -20.02
C ASP A 89 3.46 25.53 -20.70
N LEU A 90 4.54 24.75 -20.79
CA LEU A 90 4.55 23.42 -21.40
C LEU A 90 4.64 22.32 -20.32
N GLU A 91 3.55 21.58 -20.13
CA GLU A 91 3.52 20.41 -19.23
C GLU A 91 4.59 19.38 -19.63
N ASN A 92 5.35 18.88 -18.65
CA ASN A 92 6.33 17.83 -18.88
C ASN A 92 5.62 16.51 -19.22
N PRO A 93 5.89 15.89 -20.38
CA PRO A 93 5.24 14.62 -20.75
C PRO A 93 5.52 13.48 -19.76
N LEU A 94 6.60 13.53 -18.98
CA LEU A 94 6.88 12.55 -17.92
C LEU A 94 5.90 12.63 -16.75
N ASP A 95 5.26 13.79 -16.54
CA ASP A 95 4.30 14.00 -15.47
C ASP A 95 2.88 13.60 -15.90
N ASN A 96 2.59 13.59 -17.21
CA ASN A 96 1.30 13.22 -17.78
C ASN A 96 1.32 11.79 -18.36
N ALA A 97 0.83 10.84 -17.57
CA ALA A 97 0.82 9.41 -17.92
C ALA A 97 0.01 9.09 -19.19
N GLU A 98 -1.07 9.83 -19.49
CA GLU A 98 -1.90 9.59 -20.68
C GLU A 98 -1.16 10.05 -21.94
N LEU A 99 -0.60 11.26 -21.93
CA LEU A 99 0.19 11.80 -23.04
C LEU A 99 1.45 10.94 -23.31
N LEU A 100 2.10 10.47 -22.24
CA LEU A 100 3.25 9.57 -22.33
C LEU A 100 2.86 8.23 -22.94
N GLN A 101 1.74 7.64 -22.51
CA GLN A 101 1.26 6.37 -23.02
C GLN A 101 0.90 6.45 -24.51
N ASP A 102 0.23 7.52 -24.93
CA ASP A 102 -0.11 7.76 -26.33
C ASP A 102 1.17 7.85 -27.19
N GLN A 103 2.14 8.66 -26.78
CA GLN A 103 3.40 8.80 -27.53
C GLN A 103 4.22 7.50 -27.58
N LEU A 104 4.16 6.69 -26.53
CA LEU A 104 4.93 5.44 -26.43
C LEU A 104 4.21 4.22 -27.00
N ASP A 105 2.90 4.22 -27.22
CA ASP A 105 2.16 3.07 -27.75
C ASP A 105 2.60 2.67 -29.17
N CYS A 106 3.16 3.62 -29.92
CA CYS A 106 3.65 3.40 -31.29
C CYS A 106 5.09 2.85 -31.33
N PHE A 107 5.86 3.07 -30.25
CA PHE A 107 7.30 2.90 -30.19
C PHE A 107 7.82 1.45 -30.19
N PRO A 108 7.11 0.47 -29.58
CA PRO A 108 7.59 -0.91 -29.54
C PRO A 108 7.79 -1.52 -30.93
N TYR A 109 6.95 -1.12 -31.89
CA TYR A 109 7.06 -1.55 -33.28
C TYR A 109 8.26 -0.90 -33.99
N LEU A 110 8.59 0.35 -33.65
CA LEU A 110 9.69 1.10 -34.27
C LEU A 110 11.06 0.65 -33.74
N CYS A 111 11.21 0.48 -32.42
CA CYS A 111 12.47 0.03 -31.81
C CYS A 111 12.84 -1.41 -32.15
N ARG A 112 11.86 -2.30 -32.32
CA ARG A 112 12.11 -3.73 -32.59
C ARG A 112 12.55 -4.02 -34.03
N PHE A 113 12.53 -2.99 -34.87
CA PHE A 113 12.92 -3.07 -36.26
C PHE A 113 14.43 -2.91 -36.48
N GLN A 114 15.24 -2.57 -35.46
CA GLN A 114 16.71 -2.61 -35.55
C GLN A 114 17.44 -2.94 -34.22
N GLU A 115 18.55 -3.68 -34.34
CA GLU A 115 19.32 -4.36 -33.28
C GLU A 115 20.60 -3.64 -32.81
N ARG A 116 20.83 -2.34 -33.07
CA ARG A 116 22.09 -1.69 -32.64
C ARG A 116 21.98 -0.18 -32.58
N ALA A 117 21.73 0.37 -31.40
CA ALA A 117 21.99 1.78 -31.11
C ALA A 117 22.87 1.87 -29.85
N ARG A 118 24.14 2.26 -30.03
CA ARG A 118 25.03 2.66 -28.95
C ARG A 118 24.89 4.17 -28.79
N LEU A 119 24.24 4.63 -27.73
CA LEU A 119 24.10 6.06 -27.43
C LEU A 119 25.35 6.56 -26.70
N GLN A 120 25.95 7.63 -27.21
CA GLN A 120 26.95 8.42 -26.48
C GLN A 120 26.23 9.44 -25.60
N VAL A 121 26.56 9.43 -24.30
CA VAL A 121 26.08 10.42 -23.33
C VAL A 121 27.02 11.61 -23.40
N SER A 122 26.51 12.78 -23.78
CA SER A 122 27.27 14.04 -23.77
C SER A 122 27.50 14.54 -22.35
N ASP A 123 28.70 15.06 -22.09
CA ASP A 123 29.10 15.69 -20.84
C ASP A 123 28.27 16.95 -20.55
N SER A 124 27.28 16.84 -19.64
CA SER A 124 26.65 17.98 -18.97
C SER A 124 26.30 17.58 -17.54
N ASN A 125 26.90 18.27 -16.57
CA ASN A 125 27.12 17.86 -15.19
C ASN A 125 25.91 17.91 -14.23
N ASP A 126 24.67 17.92 -14.73
CA ASP A 126 23.48 18.00 -13.87
C ASP A 126 22.81 16.63 -13.72
N LEU A 127 22.93 16.03 -12.52
CA LEU A 127 22.34 14.74 -12.19
C LEU A 127 20.83 14.66 -12.49
N SER A 128 20.09 15.77 -12.36
CA SER A 128 18.65 15.85 -12.68
C SER A 128 18.36 15.61 -14.17
N VAL A 129 19.16 16.18 -15.07
CA VAL A 129 19.03 15.99 -16.52
C VAL A 129 19.32 14.53 -16.90
N ILE A 130 20.31 13.92 -16.24
CA ILE A 130 20.63 12.50 -16.44
C ILE A 130 19.50 11.61 -15.94
N GLU A 131 18.94 11.89 -14.76
CA GLU A 131 17.79 11.17 -14.20
C GLU A 131 16.56 11.23 -15.14
N ASP A 132 16.25 12.41 -15.70
CA ASP A 132 15.14 12.59 -16.65
C ASP A 132 15.41 11.88 -17.99
N LYS A 133 16.64 11.93 -18.52
CA LYS A 133 17.03 11.16 -19.73
C LYS A 133 16.89 9.65 -19.49
N LEU A 134 17.30 9.16 -18.32
CA LEU A 134 17.13 7.77 -17.91
C LEU A 134 15.66 7.40 -17.75
N ALA A 135 14.81 8.28 -17.21
CA ALA A 135 13.37 8.04 -17.08
C ALA A 135 12.72 7.77 -18.45
N TRP A 136 13.07 8.59 -19.46
CA TRP A 136 12.63 8.36 -20.85
C TRP A 136 13.08 7.01 -21.40
N ILE A 137 14.35 6.64 -21.20
CA ILE A 137 14.88 5.35 -21.65
C ILE A 137 14.12 4.20 -20.98
N VAL A 138 13.89 4.27 -19.66
CA VAL A 138 13.18 3.21 -18.93
C VAL A 138 11.73 3.09 -19.39
N HIS A 139 11.04 4.21 -19.64
CA HIS A 139 9.68 4.20 -20.20
C HIS A 139 9.63 3.62 -21.61
N ILE A 140 10.61 3.92 -22.46
CA ILE A 140 10.75 3.30 -23.78
C ILE A 140 10.92 1.79 -23.65
N VAL A 141 11.82 1.32 -22.77
CA VAL A 141 12.01 -0.12 -22.52
C VAL A 141 10.73 -0.76 -21.98
N ALA A 142 10.03 -0.11 -21.06
CA ALA A 142 8.75 -0.58 -20.53
C ALA A 142 7.70 -0.75 -21.64
N ALA A 143 7.59 0.23 -22.54
CA ALA A 143 6.70 0.16 -23.70
C ALA A 143 7.08 -1.00 -24.62
N ILE A 144 8.37 -1.19 -24.91
CA ILE A 144 8.85 -2.32 -25.72
C ILE A 144 8.38 -3.64 -25.10
N LEU A 145 8.51 -3.83 -23.78
CA LEU A 145 8.11 -5.06 -23.09
C LEU A 145 6.60 -5.29 -23.02
N LYS A 146 5.78 -4.23 -23.16
CA LYS A 146 4.32 -4.32 -23.18
C LYS A 146 3.83 -5.19 -24.34
N ILE A 147 4.59 -5.27 -25.44
CA ILE A 147 4.21 -6.04 -26.64
C ILE A 147 4.81 -7.44 -26.56
N LYS A 148 3.97 -8.44 -26.28
CA LYS A 148 4.43 -9.83 -26.08
C LYS A 148 4.95 -10.48 -27.36
N GLN A 149 4.42 -10.10 -28.53
CA GLN A 149 4.82 -10.66 -29.82
C GLN A 149 4.78 -9.56 -30.89
N CYS A 150 5.91 -9.35 -31.56
CA CYS A 150 5.91 -8.69 -32.86
C CYS A 150 5.74 -9.76 -33.94
N THR A 151 4.84 -9.52 -34.88
CA THR A 151 4.69 -10.34 -36.07
C THR A 151 6.03 -10.35 -36.83
N GLY A 152 6.52 -11.52 -37.22
CA GLY A 152 7.76 -11.68 -38.03
C GLY A 152 9.06 -12.05 -37.30
N CYS A 153 9.11 -12.07 -35.96
CA CYS A 153 10.29 -12.54 -35.19
C CYS A 153 9.99 -13.83 -34.42
N SER A 154 10.99 -14.69 -34.21
CA SER A 154 10.81 -15.89 -33.37
C SER A 154 10.62 -15.47 -31.91
N ALA A 155 9.73 -16.17 -31.18
CA ALA A 155 9.46 -15.86 -29.78
C ALA A 155 10.72 -15.97 -28.90
N GLU A 156 11.63 -16.90 -29.24
CA GLU A 156 12.88 -17.13 -28.52
C GLU A 156 13.89 -16.00 -28.72
N SER A 157 14.05 -15.50 -29.95
CA SER A 157 14.93 -14.36 -30.23
C SER A 157 14.44 -13.08 -29.53
N GLN A 158 13.12 -12.91 -29.44
CA GLN A 158 12.52 -11.76 -28.76
C GLN A 158 12.79 -11.80 -27.25
N GLU A 159 12.66 -12.97 -26.61
CA GLU A 159 12.95 -13.17 -25.20
C GLU A 159 14.40 -12.82 -24.83
N VAL A 160 15.36 -13.15 -25.70
CA VAL A 160 16.77 -12.81 -25.48
C VAL A 160 16.99 -11.30 -25.54
N LEU A 161 16.41 -10.60 -26.51
CA LEU A 161 16.50 -9.15 -26.61
C LEU A 161 15.84 -8.45 -25.42
N ASP A 162 14.64 -8.90 -25.05
CA ASP A 162 13.89 -8.39 -23.90
C ASP A 162 14.69 -8.59 -22.60
N ALA A 163 15.43 -9.69 -22.46
CA ALA A 163 16.34 -9.92 -21.34
C ALA A 163 17.52 -8.95 -21.33
N GLU A 164 18.14 -8.65 -22.47
CA GLU A 164 19.29 -7.75 -22.55
C GLU A 164 18.94 -6.31 -22.17
N ILE A 165 17.83 -5.78 -22.70
CA ILE A 165 17.38 -4.43 -22.37
C ILE A 165 16.89 -4.35 -20.92
N SER A 166 16.21 -5.39 -20.43
CA SER A 166 15.77 -5.46 -19.04
C SER A 166 16.94 -5.53 -18.07
N ALA A 167 18.02 -6.23 -18.42
CA ALA A 167 19.21 -6.32 -17.58
C ALA A 167 19.83 -4.95 -17.30
N ARG A 168 19.79 -4.02 -18.28
CA ARG A 168 20.28 -2.64 -18.09
C ARG A 168 19.42 -1.85 -17.11
N VAL A 169 18.10 -1.99 -17.18
CA VAL A 169 17.18 -1.35 -16.22
C VAL A 169 17.37 -1.93 -14.81
N LEU A 170 17.56 -3.25 -14.70
CA LEU A 170 17.83 -3.91 -13.41
C LEU A 170 19.18 -3.48 -12.80
N GLN A 171 20.22 -3.30 -13.62
CA GLN A 171 21.50 -2.74 -13.16
C GLN A 171 21.36 -1.30 -12.69
N LEU A 172 20.56 -0.50 -13.41
CA LEU A 172 20.31 0.89 -13.06
C LEU A 172 19.70 1.05 -11.67
N ILE A 173 18.79 0.16 -11.26
CA ILE A 173 18.16 0.19 -9.92
C ILE A 173 19.21 0.22 -8.81
N ASN A 174 20.24 -0.63 -8.90
CA ASN A 174 21.32 -0.69 -7.92
C ASN A 174 22.11 0.62 -7.83
N VAL A 175 22.24 1.34 -8.95
CA VAL A 175 22.92 2.64 -9.01
C VAL A 175 22.01 3.73 -8.45
N THR A 176 20.71 3.72 -8.77
CA THR A 176 19.76 4.76 -8.34
C THR A 176 19.57 4.80 -6.83
N ASP A 177 19.77 3.68 -6.14
CA ASP A 177 19.55 3.58 -4.68
C ASP A 177 20.85 3.53 -3.88
N SER A 178 22.02 3.70 -4.52
CA SER A 178 23.34 3.69 -3.88
C SER A 178 24.07 5.03 -3.94
N GLY A 179 25.08 5.18 -3.07
CA GLY A 179 25.96 6.36 -3.03
C GLY A 179 25.21 7.67 -2.84
N VAL A 180 25.57 8.68 -3.64
CA VAL A 180 25.02 10.05 -3.58
C VAL A 180 23.53 10.10 -3.95
N HIS A 181 23.03 9.15 -4.74
CA HIS A 181 21.62 9.12 -5.17
C HIS A 181 20.65 8.77 -4.02
N SER A 182 21.15 8.11 -2.97
CA SER A 182 20.36 7.78 -1.76
C SER A 182 19.92 9.02 -0.95
N GLN A 183 20.47 10.20 -1.24
CA GLN A 183 20.10 11.45 -0.58
C GLN A 183 19.10 12.29 -1.41
N ARG A 184 18.78 11.86 -2.63
CA ARG A 184 18.00 12.63 -3.61
C ARG A 184 16.54 12.20 -3.72
N TYR A 185 16.01 11.42 -2.77
CA TYR A 185 14.61 10.95 -2.80
C TYR A 185 13.57 12.09 -2.81
N GLY A 186 13.95 13.29 -2.35
CA GLY A 186 13.10 14.49 -2.43
C GLY A 186 13.06 15.14 -3.82
N GLU A 187 13.98 14.81 -4.73
CA GLU A 187 14.08 15.44 -6.04
C GLU A 187 13.05 14.88 -7.03
N ILE A 188 12.40 15.77 -7.77
CA ILE A 188 11.35 15.41 -8.74
C ILE A 188 11.92 14.55 -9.88
N SER A 189 13.13 14.85 -10.36
CA SER A 189 13.79 14.08 -11.43
C SER A 189 14.03 12.62 -11.03
N LYS A 190 14.44 12.37 -9.78
CA LYS A 190 14.58 11.01 -9.25
C LYS A 190 13.22 10.32 -9.08
N GLN A 191 12.20 11.04 -8.61
CA GLN A 191 10.83 10.50 -8.51
C GLN A 191 10.28 10.06 -9.88
N ARG A 192 10.51 10.85 -10.94
CA ARG A 192 10.14 10.47 -12.32
C ARG A 192 10.86 9.20 -12.78
N LEU A 193 12.16 9.10 -12.54
CA LEU A 193 12.93 7.89 -12.85
C LEU A 193 12.39 6.66 -12.11
N ASP A 194 12.04 6.81 -10.85
CA ASP A 194 11.46 5.74 -10.05
C ASP A 194 10.07 5.31 -10.54
N ARG A 195 9.22 6.27 -10.95
CA ARG A 195 7.92 5.97 -11.62
C ARG A 195 8.12 5.22 -12.94
N ALA A 196 9.16 5.56 -13.71
CA ALA A 196 9.53 4.82 -14.92
C ALA A 196 9.92 3.37 -14.61
N ILE A 197 10.75 3.15 -13.58
CA ILE A 197 11.15 1.81 -13.11
C ILE A 197 9.93 0.99 -12.67
N LEU A 198 8.98 1.59 -11.95
CA LEU A 198 7.74 0.92 -11.54
C LEU A 198 6.89 0.52 -12.75
N THR A 199 6.78 1.40 -13.75
CA THR A 199 6.08 1.12 -15.01
C THR A 199 6.74 -0.03 -15.78
N PHE A 200 8.07 -0.03 -15.83
CA PHE A 200 8.86 -1.14 -16.37
C PHE A 200 8.51 -2.46 -15.68
N PHE A 201 8.48 -2.49 -14.35
CA PHE A 201 8.14 -3.71 -13.61
C PHE A 201 6.71 -4.18 -13.86
N GLN A 202 5.73 -3.28 -13.99
CA GLN A 202 4.35 -3.66 -14.32
C GLN A 202 4.26 -4.36 -15.68
N HIS A 203 4.91 -3.81 -16.71
CA HIS A 203 4.92 -4.41 -18.05
C HIS A 203 5.75 -5.69 -18.10
N PHE A 204 6.95 -5.69 -17.51
CA PHE A 204 7.78 -6.87 -17.41
C PHE A 204 7.04 -8.02 -16.71
N ARG A 205 6.35 -7.73 -15.60
CA ARG A 205 5.55 -8.71 -14.87
C ARG A 205 4.42 -9.27 -15.73
N LYS A 206 3.66 -8.41 -16.42
CA LYS A 206 2.57 -8.85 -17.29
C LYS A 206 3.06 -9.79 -18.40
N SER A 207 4.27 -9.55 -18.92
CA SER A 207 4.84 -10.31 -20.02
C SER A 207 5.54 -11.60 -19.58
N TYR A 208 6.31 -11.61 -18.49
CA TYR A 208 7.22 -12.72 -18.16
C TYR A 208 6.99 -13.38 -16.79
N VAL A 209 6.33 -12.72 -15.84
CA VAL A 209 6.24 -13.19 -14.43
C VAL A 209 4.81 -13.56 -14.00
N GLY A 210 3.77 -12.96 -14.60
CA GLY A 210 2.38 -13.18 -14.21
C GLY A 210 1.94 -14.64 -14.33
N ASP A 211 0.83 -15.00 -13.67
CA ASP A 211 0.35 -16.40 -13.56
C ASP A 211 0.27 -17.15 -14.91
N GLN A 212 0.05 -16.45 -16.02
CA GLN A 212 -0.01 -17.00 -17.39
C GLN A 212 1.36 -17.11 -18.09
N ALA A 213 2.40 -16.43 -17.59
CA ALA A 213 3.72 -16.27 -18.22
C ALA A 213 4.83 -17.12 -17.60
N ILE A 214 4.64 -17.62 -16.36
CA ILE A 214 5.65 -18.40 -15.61
C ILE A 214 6.15 -19.62 -16.40
N HIS A 215 5.30 -20.21 -17.25
CA HIS A 215 5.63 -21.41 -18.02
C HIS A 215 6.25 -21.12 -19.40
N SER A 216 6.28 -19.87 -19.86
CA SER A 216 6.61 -19.53 -21.25
C SER A 216 7.97 -18.87 -21.48
N SER A 217 8.71 -18.46 -20.44
CA SER A 217 9.83 -17.49 -20.58
C SER A 217 11.23 -18.07 -20.41
N LYS A 218 11.51 -19.25 -20.98
CA LYS A 218 12.76 -20.00 -20.70
C LYS A 218 14.01 -19.29 -21.21
N GLN A 219 13.97 -18.72 -22.43
CA GLN A 219 15.16 -18.10 -23.04
C GLN A 219 15.51 -16.78 -22.36
N LEU A 220 14.48 -16.05 -21.91
CA LEU A 220 14.65 -14.85 -21.12
C LEU A 220 15.45 -15.11 -19.83
N TYR A 221 15.07 -16.13 -19.03
CA TYR A 221 15.81 -16.46 -17.81
C TYR A 221 17.19 -17.04 -18.06
N ALA A 222 17.40 -17.78 -19.15
CA ALA A 222 18.73 -18.22 -19.55
C ALA A 222 19.67 -17.02 -19.77
N ARG A 223 19.21 -16.01 -20.52
CA ARG A 223 19.99 -14.81 -20.78
C ARG A 223 20.17 -13.92 -19.54
N LEU A 224 19.13 -13.74 -18.73
CA LEU A 224 19.23 -12.99 -17.47
C LEU A 224 20.16 -13.67 -16.45
N SER A 225 20.23 -15.00 -16.46
CA SER A 225 21.18 -15.76 -15.64
C SER A 225 22.63 -15.44 -16.03
N GLU A 226 22.94 -15.35 -17.32
CA GLU A 226 24.28 -15.01 -17.80
C GLU A 226 24.68 -13.56 -17.45
N LEU A 227 23.72 -12.63 -17.55
CA LEU A 227 24.01 -11.19 -17.37
C LEU A 227 24.01 -10.74 -15.90
N LEU A 228 23.11 -11.28 -15.08
CA LEU A 228 22.85 -10.82 -13.71
C LEU A 228 22.78 -11.94 -12.67
N GLY A 229 22.92 -13.21 -13.07
CA GLY A 229 22.74 -14.35 -12.18
C GLY A 229 21.27 -14.66 -11.83
N LEU A 230 20.31 -13.99 -12.47
CA LEU A 230 18.88 -14.18 -12.25
C LEU A 230 18.36 -15.35 -13.07
N HIS A 231 18.42 -16.55 -12.49
CA HIS A 231 18.06 -17.80 -13.15
C HIS A 231 16.60 -18.23 -12.96
N ASP A 232 15.89 -17.62 -12.02
CA ASP A 232 14.49 -17.96 -11.75
C ASP A 232 13.60 -16.76 -11.43
N HIS A 233 12.30 -17.03 -11.41
CA HIS A 233 11.26 -16.07 -11.06
C HIS A 233 11.38 -15.54 -9.62
N LEU A 234 11.87 -16.36 -8.69
CA LEU A 234 11.93 -16.01 -7.28
C LEU A 234 12.98 -14.93 -7.02
N LEU A 235 14.15 -15.05 -7.63
CA LEU A 235 15.22 -14.06 -7.56
C LEU A 235 14.79 -12.73 -8.18
N LEU A 236 14.06 -12.78 -9.30
CA LEU A 236 13.52 -11.57 -9.90
C LEU A 236 12.46 -10.91 -8.99
N LEU A 237 11.55 -11.69 -8.41
CA LEU A 237 10.59 -11.18 -7.43
C LEU A 237 11.30 -10.57 -6.21
N ASN A 238 12.45 -11.11 -5.80
CA ASN A 238 13.26 -10.54 -4.73
C ASN A 238 13.79 -9.14 -5.10
N VAL A 239 14.24 -8.93 -6.34
CA VAL A 239 14.66 -7.61 -6.83
C VAL A 239 13.48 -6.63 -6.82
N ILE A 240 12.31 -7.04 -7.33
CA ILE A 240 11.11 -6.19 -7.37
C ILE A 240 10.66 -5.81 -5.95
N VAL A 241 10.60 -6.79 -5.04
CA VAL A 241 10.20 -6.56 -3.64
C VAL A 241 11.23 -5.71 -2.90
N GLY A 242 12.53 -5.90 -3.17
CA GLY A 242 13.59 -5.04 -2.62
C GLY A 242 13.41 -3.58 -3.04
N LYS A 243 13.02 -3.34 -4.30
CA LYS A 243 12.70 -2.00 -4.79
C LYS A 243 11.42 -1.44 -4.16
N ILE A 244 10.37 -2.24 -4.05
CA ILE A 244 9.12 -1.86 -3.34
C ILE A 244 9.44 -1.43 -1.91
N ALA A 245 10.22 -2.23 -1.17
CA ALA A 245 10.59 -1.93 0.21
C ALA A 245 11.40 -0.62 0.32
N THR A 246 12.35 -0.41 -0.58
CA THR A 246 13.14 0.83 -0.65
C THR A 246 12.24 2.04 -0.92
N ASN A 247 11.31 1.94 -1.87
CA ASN A 247 10.42 3.03 -2.21
C ASN A 247 9.46 3.38 -1.07
N LEU A 248 8.87 2.38 -0.41
CA LEU A 248 8.00 2.59 0.76
C LEU A 248 8.77 3.21 1.95
N LYS A 249 10.06 2.93 2.06
CA LYS A 249 10.93 3.48 3.10
C LYS A 249 11.36 4.93 2.81
N CYS A 250 11.69 5.24 1.56
CA CYS A 250 12.40 6.47 1.21
C CYS A 250 11.53 7.59 0.62
N TYR A 251 10.40 7.28 -0.04
CA TYR A 251 9.55 8.26 -0.73
C TYR A 251 8.35 8.74 0.09
N THR A 252 8.52 8.95 1.40
CA THR A 252 7.43 9.24 2.34
C THR A 252 6.62 10.49 2.03
N GLU A 253 7.23 11.44 1.34
CA GLU A 253 6.62 12.72 0.96
C GLU A 253 5.95 12.71 -0.42
N SER A 254 6.20 11.68 -1.25
CA SER A 254 5.68 11.59 -2.62
C SER A 254 4.53 10.59 -2.70
N GLU A 255 3.29 11.09 -2.67
CA GLU A 255 2.06 10.26 -2.77
C GLU A 255 2.04 9.47 -4.08
N GLU A 256 2.49 10.06 -5.18
CA GLU A 256 2.49 9.44 -6.51
C GLU A 256 3.38 8.19 -6.58
N VAL A 257 4.62 8.29 -6.08
CA VAL A 257 5.56 7.15 -6.09
C VAL A 257 5.06 6.04 -5.17
N ILE A 258 4.52 6.39 -4.00
CA ILE A 258 3.96 5.42 -3.06
C ILE A 258 2.74 4.71 -3.65
N ASP A 259 1.80 5.45 -4.25
CA ASP A 259 0.60 4.87 -4.86
C ASP A 259 0.96 3.94 -6.04
N HIS A 260 1.90 4.32 -6.89
CA HIS A 260 2.40 3.47 -7.98
C HIS A 260 3.11 2.22 -7.44
N THR A 261 3.94 2.39 -6.41
CA THR A 261 4.64 1.28 -5.73
C THR A 261 3.65 0.27 -5.14
N LEU A 262 2.60 0.77 -4.47
CA LEU A 262 1.56 -0.08 -3.89
C LEU A 262 0.67 -0.73 -4.93
N SER A 263 0.41 -0.06 -6.06
CA SER A 263 -0.29 -0.68 -7.21
C SER A 263 0.47 -1.89 -7.72
N LEU A 264 1.79 -1.75 -7.97
CA LEU A 264 2.64 -2.86 -8.39
C LEU A 264 2.64 -3.99 -7.34
N PHE A 265 2.76 -3.65 -6.06
CA PHE A 265 2.76 -4.66 -5.00
C PHE A 265 1.43 -5.42 -4.90
N LEU A 266 0.31 -4.71 -4.99
CA LEU A 266 -1.04 -5.28 -5.01
C LEU A 266 -1.24 -6.22 -6.21
N GLU A 267 -0.80 -5.77 -7.38
CA GLU A 267 -0.83 -6.56 -8.61
C GLU A 267 -0.07 -7.88 -8.46
N LEU A 268 1.11 -7.87 -7.82
CA LEU A 268 1.89 -9.08 -7.55
C LEU A 268 1.22 -10.01 -6.53
N ALA A 269 0.72 -9.45 -5.43
CA ALA A 269 0.12 -10.20 -4.33
C ALA A 269 -1.24 -10.82 -4.67
N SER A 270 -2.01 -10.19 -5.56
CA SER A 270 -3.32 -10.71 -6.00
C SER A 270 -3.23 -11.87 -7.00
N GLY A 271 -2.07 -12.09 -7.63
CA GLY A 271 -1.82 -13.29 -8.45
C GLY A 271 -1.57 -14.52 -7.59
N TYR A 272 -2.16 -15.67 -7.93
CA TYR A 272 -2.10 -16.85 -7.06
C TYR A 272 -0.70 -17.47 -7.02
N MET A 273 -0.03 -17.61 -8.17
CA MET A 273 1.32 -18.19 -8.23
C MET A 273 2.36 -17.17 -7.78
N THR A 274 2.27 -15.92 -8.25
CA THR A 274 3.17 -14.85 -7.79
C THR A 274 3.06 -14.63 -6.28
N GLY A 275 1.84 -14.59 -5.73
CA GLY A 275 1.60 -14.49 -4.29
C GLY A 275 2.33 -15.59 -3.52
N LYS A 276 2.18 -16.86 -3.93
CA LYS A 276 2.84 -18.00 -3.26
C LYS A 276 4.36 -17.89 -3.27
N LEU A 277 4.94 -17.37 -4.34
CA LEU A 277 6.37 -17.11 -4.42
C LEU A 277 6.78 -15.93 -3.54
N LEU A 278 5.97 -14.86 -3.48
CA LEU A 278 6.22 -13.72 -2.59
C LEU A 278 6.37 -14.15 -1.13
N LEU A 279 5.52 -15.06 -0.64
CA LEU A 279 5.61 -15.55 0.74
C LEU A 279 6.87 -16.36 1.05
N LYS A 280 7.64 -16.79 0.04
CA LYS A 280 8.95 -17.42 0.26
C LYS A 280 10.02 -16.40 0.58
N LEU A 281 9.85 -15.14 0.13
CA LEU A 281 10.82 -14.07 0.30
C LEU A 281 10.81 -13.54 1.75
N ASP A 282 12.00 -13.41 2.33
CA ASP A 282 12.13 -12.95 3.71
C ASP A 282 11.70 -11.49 3.89
N THR A 283 11.90 -10.64 2.87
CA THR A 283 11.39 -9.26 2.86
C THR A 283 9.86 -9.22 2.97
N VAL A 284 9.15 -10.12 2.30
CA VAL A 284 7.67 -10.17 2.37
C VAL A 284 7.21 -10.70 3.73
N LYS A 285 7.84 -11.75 4.24
CA LYS A 285 7.56 -12.26 5.60
C LYS A 285 7.79 -11.17 6.65
N PHE A 286 8.87 -10.40 6.48
CA PHE A 286 9.18 -9.25 7.34
C PHE A 286 8.11 -8.16 7.25
N ILE A 287 7.67 -7.78 6.04
CA ILE A 287 6.57 -6.82 5.84
C ILE A 287 5.31 -7.32 6.56
N VAL A 288 4.89 -8.57 6.32
CA VAL A 288 3.68 -9.15 6.93
C VAL A 288 3.80 -9.27 8.46
N ALA A 289 4.99 -9.45 9.02
CA ALA A 289 5.17 -9.50 10.47
C ALA A 289 5.20 -8.11 11.14
N ASN A 290 5.63 -7.06 10.44
CA ASN A 290 5.96 -5.74 11.04
C ASN A 290 5.18 -4.56 10.43
N HIS A 291 4.02 -4.81 9.82
CA HIS A 291 3.29 -3.84 9.00
C HIS A 291 2.54 -2.73 9.75
N THR A 292 2.57 -2.69 11.08
CA THR A 292 1.77 -1.72 11.86
C THR A 292 2.66 -0.62 12.42
N SER A 293 2.53 0.61 11.90
CA SER A 293 3.10 1.82 12.52
C SER A 293 2.43 2.04 13.86
N ILE A 294 3.21 1.92 14.94
CA ILE A 294 2.73 2.03 16.31
C ILE A 294 2.64 3.50 16.71
N THR A 295 1.78 4.26 16.04
CA THR A 295 1.35 5.61 16.49
C THR A 295 0.55 5.57 17.80
N CYS A 296 0.23 4.37 18.32
CA CYS A 296 -0.53 4.18 19.56
C CYS A 296 0.31 4.09 20.83
N LEU A 297 1.64 4.24 20.77
CA LEU A 297 2.49 4.05 21.97
C LEU A 297 2.49 5.22 22.95
N GLU A 298 2.06 6.42 22.56
CA GLU A 298 1.68 7.42 23.58
C GLU A 298 0.55 6.87 24.48
N ILE A 299 -0.40 6.11 23.92
CA ILE A 299 -1.52 5.53 24.68
C ILE A 299 -1.07 4.28 25.46
N LEU A 300 -0.26 3.40 24.85
CA LEU A 300 0.26 2.19 25.51
C LEU A 300 1.29 2.48 26.62
N ALA A 301 2.08 3.55 26.50
CA ALA A 301 2.96 4.00 27.58
C ALA A 301 2.14 4.48 28.80
N PHE A 302 1.03 5.18 28.58
CA PHE A 302 0.17 5.68 29.66
C PHE A 302 -0.75 4.61 30.27
N SER A 303 -1.28 3.67 29.50
CA SER A 303 -2.18 2.61 29.99
C SER A 303 -1.42 1.56 30.81
N ASN A 304 -0.23 1.15 30.38
CA ASN A 304 0.66 0.28 31.17
C ASN A 304 1.16 0.99 32.42
N LEU A 305 1.49 2.30 32.37
CA LEU A 305 1.85 3.06 33.57
C LEU A 305 0.70 3.11 34.58
N ARG A 306 -0.56 3.27 34.14
CA ARG A 306 -1.73 3.30 35.05
C ARG A 306 -2.09 1.94 35.63
N LEU A 307 -2.08 0.87 34.84
CA LEU A 307 -2.28 -0.50 35.32
C LEU A 307 -1.17 -0.88 36.30
N TRP A 308 0.09 -0.53 36.00
CA TRP A 308 1.23 -0.83 36.86
C TRP A 308 1.30 0.05 38.12
N ILE A 309 0.86 1.32 38.08
CA ILE A 309 0.64 2.13 39.30
C ILE A 309 -0.50 1.52 40.15
N LYS A 310 -1.55 0.98 39.53
CA LYS A 310 -2.68 0.36 40.24
C LYS A 310 -2.27 -0.95 40.91
N TYR A 311 -1.52 -1.82 40.22
CA TYR A 311 -1.04 -3.09 40.77
C TYR A 311 0.18 -2.94 41.69
N GLY A 312 1.07 -1.98 41.40
CA GLY A 312 2.20 -1.57 42.24
C GLY A 312 1.75 -0.99 43.57
N LYS A 313 0.66 -0.20 43.60
CA LYS A 313 0.02 0.26 44.85
C LYS A 313 -0.57 -0.88 45.68
N THR A 314 -1.13 -1.93 45.07
CA THR A 314 -1.60 -3.13 45.80
C THR A 314 -0.45 -3.99 46.33
N CYS A 315 0.67 -4.11 45.61
CA CYS A 315 1.89 -4.73 46.14
C CYS A 315 2.47 -3.91 47.31
N TYR A 316 2.57 -2.58 47.16
CA TYR A 316 2.99 -1.68 48.24
C TYR A 316 2.05 -1.75 49.45
N ALA A 317 0.73 -1.84 49.25
CA ALA A 317 -0.25 -1.97 50.32
C ALA A 317 -0.24 -3.36 50.98
N GLY A 318 0.08 -4.42 50.24
CA GLY A 318 0.27 -5.77 50.77
C GLY A 318 1.54 -5.87 51.63
N ILE A 319 2.63 -5.24 51.19
CA ILE A 319 3.89 -5.13 51.92
C ILE A 319 3.74 -4.23 53.16
N LEU A 320 3.04 -3.09 53.07
CA LEU A 320 2.76 -2.23 54.23
C LEU A 320 1.86 -2.90 55.28
N ARG A 321 0.90 -3.74 54.86
CA ARG A 321 0.07 -4.52 55.80
C ARG A 321 0.85 -5.64 56.48
N PHE A 322 1.89 -6.16 55.84
CA PHE A 322 2.83 -7.11 56.45
C PHE A 322 3.88 -6.43 57.34
N ALA A 323 4.16 -5.14 57.13
CA ALA A 323 5.20 -4.37 57.81
C ALA A 323 4.71 -3.54 59.02
N LEU A 324 3.39 -3.44 59.28
CA LEU A 324 2.85 -2.79 60.48
C LEU A 324 2.63 -3.83 61.58
N PRO A 325 3.41 -3.80 62.68
CA PRO A 325 3.36 -4.83 63.70
C PRO A 325 2.16 -4.62 64.62
N SER A 326 1.25 -5.59 64.66
CA SER A 326 0.65 -5.99 65.93
C SER A 326 1.42 -7.21 66.45
N GLY A 327 2.55 -6.93 67.10
CA GLY A 327 3.25 -7.84 68.01
C GLY A 327 4.13 -8.91 67.37
N ALA A 328 5.44 -8.79 67.63
CA ALA A 328 6.48 -9.83 67.58
C ALA A 328 6.71 -10.53 66.22
N PHE A 329 7.72 -10.09 65.48
CA PHE A 329 8.35 -10.93 64.47
C PHE A 329 9.85 -10.63 64.37
N ASP A 330 10.66 -11.68 64.39
CA ASP A 330 12.13 -11.66 64.34
C ASP A 330 12.61 -11.40 62.90
N GLY A 331 13.48 -10.41 62.72
CA GLY A 331 13.87 -9.86 61.41
C GLY A 331 14.77 -10.77 60.56
N SER A 332 15.09 -11.98 61.02
CA SER A 332 16.00 -12.90 60.35
C SER A 332 15.34 -13.75 59.24
N GLU A 333 14.01 -13.92 59.23
CA GLU A 333 13.30 -14.75 58.24
C GLU A 333 12.97 -14.04 56.91
N MET A 334 12.79 -12.71 56.91
CA MET A 334 12.45 -11.94 55.70
C MET A 334 13.59 -11.85 54.68
N VAL A 335 14.84 -11.84 55.15
CA VAL A 335 16.02 -11.70 54.28
C VAL A 335 16.27 -12.98 53.47
N GLY A 336 15.95 -14.15 54.05
CA GLY A 336 16.07 -15.44 53.38
C GLY A 336 15.04 -15.64 52.26
N THR A 337 13.77 -15.35 52.51
CA THR A 337 12.68 -15.57 51.55
C THR A 337 12.74 -14.64 50.34
N CYS A 338 13.18 -13.39 50.52
CA CYS A 338 13.37 -12.45 49.41
C CYS A 338 14.62 -12.81 48.57
N GLY A 339 15.71 -13.21 49.23
CA GLY A 339 16.94 -13.67 48.55
C GLY A 339 16.76 -14.93 47.72
N ASP A 340 15.93 -15.88 48.18
CA ASP A 340 15.65 -17.12 47.45
C ASP A 340 14.73 -16.91 46.24
N HIS A 341 13.82 -15.93 46.29
CA HIS A 341 13.01 -15.55 45.12
C HIS A 341 13.85 -14.85 44.05
N LEU A 342 14.79 -13.98 44.45
CA LEU A 342 15.71 -13.29 43.54
C LEU A 342 16.73 -14.25 42.91
N ARG A 343 17.20 -15.26 43.64
CA ARG A 343 18.04 -16.34 43.08
C ARG A 343 17.30 -17.21 42.07
N LYS A 344 16.01 -17.50 42.28
CA LYS A 344 15.16 -18.20 41.29
C LYS A 344 14.92 -17.40 40.01
N MET A 345 15.06 -16.08 40.06
CA MET A 345 15.02 -15.18 38.90
C MET A 345 16.40 -14.98 38.22
N GLY A 346 17.44 -15.68 38.66
CA GLY A 346 18.76 -15.68 38.01
C GLY A 346 19.64 -14.45 38.30
N ILE A 347 19.31 -13.67 39.33
CA ILE A 347 20.04 -12.44 39.69
C ILE A 347 21.12 -12.78 40.72
N ALA A 348 22.39 -12.53 40.38
CA ALA A 348 23.52 -12.72 41.29
C ALA A 348 23.60 -11.56 42.29
N ILE A 349 23.44 -11.87 43.59
CA ILE A 349 23.59 -10.90 44.68
C ILE A 349 25.05 -10.99 45.16
N GLN A 350 25.86 -9.98 44.85
CA GLN A 350 27.20 -9.81 45.44
C GLN A 350 27.09 -8.92 46.68
N ASP A 351 27.68 -9.40 47.78
CA ASP A 351 27.88 -8.80 49.11
C ASP A 351 26.65 -8.58 49.99
N GLN A 352 26.52 -9.47 50.99
CA GLN A 352 25.48 -9.44 52.02
C GLN A 352 26.01 -9.11 53.42
N GLU A 353 27.25 -8.66 53.58
CA GLU A 353 27.82 -8.47 54.93
C GLU A 353 27.88 -7.01 55.39
N LYS A 354 27.24 -6.77 56.54
CA LYS A 354 27.21 -5.57 57.40
C LYS A 354 26.23 -4.46 57.03
N ARG A 355 24.96 -4.60 57.45
CA ARG A 355 24.07 -3.47 57.77
C ARG A 355 23.31 -3.77 59.05
N GLU A 356 23.57 -2.99 60.10
CA GLU A 356 23.26 -3.31 61.51
C GLU A 356 21.90 -2.79 62.01
N SER A 357 21.04 -2.19 61.16
CA SER A 357 19.68 -1.79 61.58
C SER A 357 18.60 -2.27 60.60
N VAL A 358 17.44 -2.69 61.16
CA VAL A 358 16.24 -3.09 60.39
C VAL A 358 15.77 -1.93 59.48
N GLY A 359 15.96 -0.68 59.90
CA GLY A 359 15.65 0.50 59.09
C GLY A 359 16.55 0.66 57.86
N ASP A 360 17.82 0.27 57.95
CA ASP A 360 18.76 0.32 56.82
C ASP A 360 18.56 -0.82 55.83
N GLN A 361 18.09 -1.98 56.30
CA GLN A 361 17.66 -3.09 55.45
C GLN A 361 16.40 -2.74 54.67
N LEU A 362 15.42 -2.08 55.30
CA LEU A 362 14.20 -1.63 54.64
C LEU A 362 14.49 -0.59 53.53
N LYS A 363 15.33 0.41 53.83
CA LYS A 363 15.79 1.40 52.84
C LYS A 363 16.59 0.77 51.70
N TRP A 364 17.37 -0.27 51.99
CA TRP A 364 18.10 -1.00 50.96
C TRP A 364 17.16 -1.80 50.05
N CYS A 365 16.17 -2.49 50.61
CA CYS A 365 15.12 -3.17 49.84
C CYS A 365 14.30 -2.18 48.99
N GLU A 366 13.91 -1.03 49.54
CA GLU A 366 13.24 0.04 48.77
C GLU A 366 14.12 0.55 47.64
N SER A 367 15.40 0.79 47.90
CA SER A 367 16.34 1.27 46.89
C SER A 367 16.66 0.21 45.83
N LEU A 368 16.72 -1.08 46.19
CA LEU A 368 16.96 -2.18 45.27
C LEU A 368 15.72 -2.47 44.41
N LEU A 369 14.52 -2.45 45.00
CA LEU A 369 13.26 -2.55 44.28
C LEU A 369 13.05 -1.34 43.37
N PHE A 370 13.43 -0.14 43.80
CA PHE A 370 13.42 1.05 42.96
C PHE A 370 14.45 0.95 41.82
N LYS A 371 15.63 0.38 42.07
CA LYS A 371 16.65 0.18 41.04
C LYS A 371 16.25 -0.90 40.02
N LEU A 372 15.69 -2.02 40.47
CA LEU A 372 15.11 -3.06 39.61
C LEU A 372 13.86 -2.56 38.86
N PHE A 373 13.06 -1.69 39.49
CA PHE A 373 11.95 -0.96 38.86
C PHE A 373 12.46 -0.07 37.74
N VAL A 374 13.48 0.75 38.01
CA VAL A 374 14.10 1.65 37.03
C VAL A 374 14.75 0.85 35.90
N GLU A 375 15.47 -0.24 36.17
CA GLU A 375 16.14 -1.07 35.16
C GLU A 375 15.15 -1.88 34.30
N SER A 376 14.09 -2.47 34.87
CA SER A 376 13.04 -3.14 34.07
C SER A 376 12.17 -2.14 33.30
N PHE A 377 11.89 -0.97 33.87
CA PHE A 377 11.10 0.08 33.21
C PHE A 377 11.90 0.77 32.10
N LEU A 378 13.20 1.06 32.31
CA LEU A 378 14.13 1.49 31.27
C LEU A 378 14.33 0.40 30.23
N GLY A 379 14.35 -0.87 30.61
CA GLY A 379 14.42 -2.00 29.69
C GLY A 379 13.19 -2.10 28.78
N LEU A 380 11.98 -2.03 29.34
CA LEU A 380 10.74 -1.98 28.56
C LEU A 380 10.63 -0.71 27.73
N MET A 381 10.98 0.46 28.28
CA MET A 381 11.00 1.71 27.51
C MET A 381 12.04 1.68 26.40
N HIS A 382 13.23 1.11 26.62
CA HIS A 382 14.24 0.94 25.58
C HIS A 382 13.76 -0.03 24.52
N VAL A 383 13.19 -1.20 24.86
CA VAL A 383 12.65 -2.15 23.88
C VAL A 383 11.50 -1.55 23.09
N VAL A 384 10.62 -0.80 23.75
CA VAL A 384 9.52 -0.06 23.12
C VAL A 384 10.04 1.07 22.22
N LEU A 385 11.01 1.87 22.67
CA LEU A 385 11.67 2.89 21.85
C LEU A 385 12.44 2.26 20.69
N LEU A 386 13.08 1.10 20.89
CA LEU A 386 13.83 0.38 19.87
C LEU A 386 12.87 -0.20 18.82
N ILE A 387 11.75 -0.79 19.23
CA ILE A 387 10.71 -1.30 18.32
C ILE A 387 10.01 -0.14 17.59
N THR A 388 9.76 0.98 18.27
CA THR A 388 9.17 2.18 17.66
C THR A 388 10.14 2.82 16.66
N PHE A 389 11.42 2.92 17.01
CA PHE A 389 12.49 3.37 16.12
C PHE A 389 12.63 2.40 14.92
N PHE A 390 12.62 1.09 15.18
CA PHE A 390 12.70 0.05 14.17
C PHE A 390 11.52 0.11 13.19
N VAL A 391 10.25 0.16 13.63
CA VAL A 391 9.11 0.23 12.69
C VAL A 391 9.07 1.57 11.93
N ARG A 392 9.43 2.68 12.59
CA ARG A 392 9.56 4.01 11.98
C ARG A 392 10.65 4.05 10.91
N GLU A 393 11.69 3.24 11.05
CA GLU A 393 12.72 3.06 10.02
C GLU A 393 12.27 2.24 8.81
N HIS A 394 11.18 1.45 8.90
CA HIS A 394 10.79 0.52 7.84
C HIS A 394 9.56 0.98 7.02
N PHE A 395 8.54 1.61 7.64
CA PHE A 395 7.36 2.12 6.91
C PHE A 395 6.93 3.55 7.31
N PRO A 396 7.81 4.56 7.18
CA PRO A 396 7.51 5.94 7.58
C PRO A 396 6.34 6.59 6.80
N PHE A 397 5.99 6.07 5.61
CA PHE A 397 4.84 6.57 4.85
C PHE A 397 3.48 6.34 5.54
N LEU A 398 3.38 5.39 6.49
CA LEU A 398 2.14 5.10 7.21
C LEU A 398 1.74 6.20 8.22
N GLU A 399 2.70 7.06 8.61
CA GLU A 399 2.51 8.19 9.52
C GLU A 399 2.25 9.50 8.77
N ALA A 400 2.69 9.59 7.51
CA ALA A 400 2.51 10.77 6.69
C ALA A 400 1.01 10.98 6.36
N LYS A 401 0.45 12.13 6.76
CA LYS A 401 -0.95 12.48 6.51
C LYS A 401 -1.30 12.48 5.01
N LYS A 402 -0.35 12.86 4.16
CA LYS A 402 -0.50 12.88 2.68
C LYS A 402 -0.81 11.48 2.15
N CYS A 403 -0.05 10.46 2.57
CA CYS A 403 -0.18 9.06 2.12
C CYS A 403 -1.32 8.28 2.81
N SER A 404 -2.31 8.96 3.40
CA SER A 404 -3.38 8.30 4.15
C SER A 404 -4.24 7.36 3.29
N ARG A 405 -4.38 7.63 1.99
CA ARG A 405 -5.10 6.75 1.04
C ARG A 405 -4.29 5.49 0.73
N SER A 406 -2.99 5.66 0.50
CA SER A 406 -2.00 4.61 0.26
C SER A 406 -2.01 3.56 1.37
N ARG A 407 -2.22 3.96 2.63
CA ARG A 407 -2.36 3.05 3.78
C ARG A 407 -3.44 1.97 3.57
N THR A 408 -4.61 2.31 3.03
CA THR A 408 -5.66 1.30 2.75
C THR A 408 -5.22 0.32 1.67
N THR A 409 -4.53 0.79 0.63
CA THR A 409 -4.01 -0.07 -0.45
C THR A 409 -2.93 -1.02 0.08
N PHE A 410 -2.03 -0.54 0.94
CA PHE A 410 -1.01 -1.36 1.58
C PHE A 410 -1.61 -2.52 2.39
N TYR A 411 -2.58 -2.22 3.26
CA TYR A 411 -3.26 -3.26 4.04
C TYR A 411 -4.16 -4.17 3.18
N TYR A 412 -4.65 -3.68 2.05
CA TYR A 412 -5.33 -4.52 1.06
C TYR A 412 -4.36 -5.53 0.44
N THR A 413 -3.16 -5.09 0.05
CA THR A 413 -2.09 -5.96 -0.45
C THR A 413 -1.64 -6.99 0.57
N ILE A 414 -1.41 -6.57 1.82
CA ILE A 414 -1.03 -7.47 2.91
C ILE A 414 -2.15 -8.48 3.20
N GLY A 415 -3.41 -8.03 3.17
CA GLY A 415 -4.56 -8.91 3.33
C GLY A 415 -4.54 -10.08 2.34
N TRP A 416 -4.22 -9.85 1.07
CA TRP A 416 -4.07 -10.92 0.08
C TRP A 416 -3.01 -11.95 0.50
N LEU A 417 -1.86 -11.49 0.98
CA LEU A 417 -0.77 -12.36 1.42
C LEU A 417 -1.13 -13.16 2.67
N ILE A 418 -1.77 -12.54 3.67
CA ILE A 418 -2.20 -13.19 4.91
C ILE A 418 -3.20 -14.32 4.61
N PHE A 419 -4.19 -14.05 3.76
CA PHE A 419 -5.25 -15.01 3.48
C PHE A 419 -4.83 -16.14 2.53
N MET A 420 -3.68 -16.02 1.87
CA MET A 420 -3.25 -17.01 0.88
C MET A 420 -2.75 -18.32 1.51
N GLU A 421 -2.24 -18.31 2.73
CA GLU A 421 -1.81 -19.53 3.44
C GLU A 421 -2.96 -20.28 4.12
N ASP A 422 -4.17 -19.69 4.11
CA ASP A 422 -5.42 -20.26 4.63
C ASP A 422 -5.32 -20.89 6.04
N SER A 423 -4.47 -20.30 6.89
CA SER A 423 -4.17 -20.77 8.23
C SER A 423 -4.64 -19.77 9.29
N LEU A 424 -5.53 -20.21 10.17
CA LEU A 424 -6.04 -19.40 11.29
C LEU A 424 -4.92 -18.97 12.24
N VAL A 425 -3.92 -19.81 12.47
CA VAL A 425 -2.78 -19.50 13.36
C VAL A 425 -1.97 -18.34 12.80
N LYS A 426 -1.69 -18.38 11.50
CA LYS A 426 -0.93 -17.33 10.82
C LYS A 426 -1.73 -16.05 10.65
N PHE A 427 -3.04 -16.17 10.44
CA PHE A 427 -3.95 -15.03 10.49
C PHE A 427 -3.86 -14.34 11.86
N LYS A 428 -4.01 -15.09 12.96
CA LYS A 428 -3.92 -14.53 14.32
C LYS A 428 -2.57 -13.85 14.57
N SER A 429 -1.45 -14.51 14.27
CA SER A 429 -0.12 -13.91 14.46
C SER A 429 0.08 -12.64 13.64
N SER A 430 -0.51 -12.56 12.45
CA SER A 430 -0.46 -11.36 11.61
C SER A 430 -1.38 -10.25 12.13
N MET A 431 -2.45 -10.59 12.85
CA MET A 431 -3.38 -9.62 13.45
C MET A 431 -2.91 -9.12 14.83
N ASP A 432 -1.94 -9.78 15.48
CA ASP A 432 -1.45 -9.41 16.81
C ASP A 432 -1.08 -7.92 16.96
N PRO A 433 -0.39 -7.26 15.99
CA PRO A 433 -0.12 -5.83 16.09
C PRO A 433 -1.40 -4.97 16.13
N LEU A 434 -2.41 -5.31 15.32
CA LEU A 434 -3.72 -4.62 15.32
C LEU A 434 -4.52 -4.93 16.58
N GLN A 435 -4.39 -6.14 17.13
CA GLN A 435 -4.97 -6.53 18.41
C GLN A 435 -4.50 -5.60 19.53
N GLN A 436 -3.21 -5.25 19.56
CA GLN A 436 -2.69 -4.31 20.56
C GLN A 436 -3.28 -2.90 20.42
N VAL A 437 -3.55 -2.46 19.20
CA VAL A 437 -4.23 -1.18 18.93
C VAL A 437 -5.67 -1.21 19.47
N PHE A 438 -6.41 -2.30 19.23
CA PHE A 438 -7.75 -2.48 19.80
C PHE A 438 -7.74 -2.41 21.32
N LEU A 439 -6.89 -3.18 21.98
CA LEU A 439 -6.78 -3.21 23.44
C LEU A 439 -6.44 -1.82 24.03
N SER A 440 -5.58 -1.08 23.34
CA SER A 440 -5.22 0.30 23.70
C SER A 440 -6.41 1.26 23.61
N LEU A 441 -7.15 1.22 22.49
CA LEU A 441 -8.33 2.06 22.27
C LEU A 441 -9.49 1.70 23.20
N GLU A 442 -9.70 0.42 23.47
CA GLU A 442 -10.77 -0.08 24.36
C GLU A 442 -10.52 0.28 25.82
N SER A 443 -9.26 0.25 26.26
CA SER A 443 -8.87 0.65 27.62
C SER A 443 -8.85 2.17 27.83
N THR A 444 -9.00 2.97 26.76
CA THR A 444 -8.98 4.43 26.84
C THR A 444 -10.28 4.97 27.43
N PRO A 445 -10.23 5.74 28.54
CA PRO A 445 -11.43 6.29 29.17
C PRO A 445 -12.05 7.41 28.32
N ASP A 446 -13.37 7.56 28.45
CA ASP A 446 -14.19 8.46 27.62
C ASP A 446 -13.74 9.93 27.70
N SER A 447 -13.22 10.36 28.84
CA SER A 447 -12.76 11.74 29.07
C SER A 447 -11.56 12.15 28.21
N VAL A 448 -10.74 11.20 27.77
CA VAL A 448 -9.54 11.45 26.93
C VAL A 448 -9.69 10.88 25.52
N PHE A 449 -10.89 10.39 25.18
CA PHE A 449 -11.16 9.79 23.88
C PHE A 449 -11.15 10.79 22.71
N ARG A 450 -11.20 12.10 23.01
CA ARG A 450 -11.10 13.20 22.04
C ARG A 450 -9.67 13.73 21.81
N THR A 451 -8.65 12.99 22.21
CA THR A 451 -7.23 13.37 21.98
C THR A 451 -6.77 13.07 20.55
N ASP A 452 -5.77 13.82 20.07
CA ASP A 452 -5.19 13.60 18.74
C ASP A 452 -4.57 12.20 18.60
N ALA A 453 -3.96 11.65 19.66
CA ALA A 453 -3.43 10.29 19.66
C ALA A 453 -4.54 9.26 19.35
N VAL A 454 -5.68 9.35 20.03
CA VAL A 454 -6.84 8.46 19.79
C VAL A 454 -7.43 8.68 18.40
N LYS A 455 -7.48 9.94 17.95
CA LYS A 455 -7.93 10.30 16.60
C LYS A 455 -7.10 9.59 15.52
N TYR A 456 -5.77 9.72 15.56
CA TYR A 456 -4.89 9.10 14.57
C TYR A 456 -4.90 7.56 14.67
N ALA A 457 -4.93 7.03 15.88
CA ALA A 457 -5.06 5.59 16.13
C ALA A 457 -6.33 5.00 15.50
N LEU A 458 -7.48 5.62 15.77
CA LEU A 458 -8.77 5.17 15.25
C LEU A 458 -8.85 5.32 13.73
N VAL A 459 -8.39 6.44 13.17
CA VAL A 459 -8.33 6.65 11.71
C VAL A 459 -7.45 5.61 11.03
N GLY A 460 -6.26 5.35 11.59
CA GLY A 460 -5.34 4.33 11.10
C GLY A 460 -5.98 2.95 11.12
N LEU A 461 -6.45 2.51 12.30
CA LEU A 461 -7.09 1.20 12.48
C LEU A 461 -8.25 0.98 11.50
N MET A 462 -9.12 1.97 11.31
CA MET A 462 -10.26 1.84 10.38
C MET A 462 -9.80 1.69 8.91
N ARG A 463 -8.72 2.37 8.51
CA ARG A 463 -8.16 2.23 7.15
C ARG A 463 -7.49 0.87 6.96
N ASP A 464 -6.82 0.38 7.98
CA ASP A 464 -6.09 -0.89 7.99
C ASP A 464 -7.07 -2.06 7.90
N LEU A 465 -8.07 -2.07 8.78
CA LEU A 465 -9.16 -3.05 8.77
C LEU A 465 -9.94 -3.01 7.47
N ARG A 466 -10.20 -1.83 6.91
CA ARG A 466 -10.84 -1.71 5.60
C ARG A 466 -10.00 -2.40 4.51
N GLY A 467 -8.69 -2.17 4.48
CA GLY A 467 -7.78 -2.83 3.53
C GLY A 467 -7.83 -4.36 3.67
N ILE A 468 -7.66 -4.88 4.89
CA ILE A 468 -7.71 -6.32 5.18
C ILE A 468 -9.08 -6.90 4.78
N THR A 469 -10.18 -6.22 5.13
CA THR A 469 -11.53 -6.64 4.77
C THR A 469 -11.70 -6.67 3.25
N MET A 470 -11.12 -5.72 2.51
CA MET A 470 -11.16 -5.73 1.05
C MET A 470 -10.51 -6.99 0.45
N ALA A 471 -9.53 -7.61 1.12
CA ALA A 471 -8.86 -8.83 0.65
C ALA A 471 -9.66 -10.12 0.90
N THR A 472 -10.71 -10.08 1.74
CA THR A 472 -11.54 -11.27 1.98
C THR A 472 -12.47 -11.52 0.78
N ASN A 473 -12.21 -12.59 0.04
CA ASN A 473 -12.95 -12.97 -1.18
C ASN A 473 -13.64 -14.34 -1.07
N SER A 474 -13.67 -14.94 0.13
CA SER A 474 -14.33 -16.21 0.38
C SER A 474 -15.02 -16.22 1.72
N ARG A 475 -16.02 -17.10 1.89
CA ARG A 475 -16.69 -17.34 3.18
C ARG A 475 -15.69 -17.63 4.31
N ARG A 476 -14.65 -18.40 4.01
CA ARG A 476 -13.63 -18.82 4.99
C ARG A 476 -12.76 -17.66 5.46
N THR A 477 -12.22 -16.88 4.52
CA THR A 477 -11.37 -15.73 4.83
C THR A 477 -12.14 -14.63 5.56
N TYR A 478 -13.38 -14.38 5.14
CA TYR A 478 -14.29 -13.50 5.88
C TYR A 478 -14.61 -14.06 7.27
N GLY A 479 -14.83 -15.37 7.40
CA GLY A 479 -15.05 -16.04 8.69
C GLY A 479 -13.93 -15.79 9.70
N PHE A 480 -12.66 -15.94 9.29
CA PHE A 480 -11.52 -15.63 10.17
C PHE A 480 -11.55 -14.19 10.69
N LEU A 481 -11.84 -13.23 9.81
CA LEU A 481 -11.92 -11.82 10.18
C LEU A 481 -13.15 -11.53 11.05
N PHE A 482 -14.30 -12.12 10.73
CA PHE A 482 -15.55 -11.96 11.46
C PHE A 482 -15.42 -12.50 12.88
N ASP A 483 -14.90 -13.72 13.05
CA ASP A 483 -14.74 -14.36 14.36
C ASP A 483 -13.69 -13.67 15.23
N TRP A 484 -12.72 -12.99 14.63
CA TRP A 484 -11.74 -12.18 15.34
C TRP A 484 -12.31 -10.84 15.80
N LEU A 485 -13.13 -10.19 14.96
CA LEU A 485 -13.68 -8.86 15.25
C LEU A 485 -14.95 -8.90 16.11
N TYR A 486 -15.88 -9.82 15.80
CA TYR A 486 -17.15 -9.96 16.50
C TYR A 486 -17.07 -11.05 17.58
N PRO A 487 -17.60 -10.81 18.80
CA PRO A 487 -18.24 -9.58 19.27
C PRO A 487 -17.28 -8.60 19.95
N ALA A 488 -16.05 -9.04 20.26
CA ALA A 488 -15.16 -8.36 21.21
C ALA A 488 -14.84 -6.91 20.83
N HIS A 489 -14.61 -6.65 19.53
CA HIS A 489 -14.10 -5.38 19.05
C HIS A 489 -15.17 -4.48 18.40
N MET A 490 -16.40 -4.95 18.25
CA MET A 490 -17.50 -4.13 17.72
C MET A 490 -17.83 -2.88 18.57
N PRO A 491 -17.76 -2.92 19.93
CA PRO A 491 -18.06 -1.75 20.76
C PRO A 491 -17.20 -0.52 20.47
N ILE A 492 -15.95 -0.69 20.01
CA ILE A 492 -15.06 0.45 19.72
C ILE A 492 -15.56 1.27 18.51
N LEU A 493 -16.25 0.64 17.55
CA LEU A 493 -16.85 1.33 16.40
C LEU A 493 -17.97 2.26 16.85
N LEU A 494 -18.82 1.76 17.75
CA LEU A 494 -19.93 2.53 18.32
C LEU A 494 -19.40 3.69 19.20
N LYS A 495 -18.37 3.43 20.01
CA LYS A 495 -17.66 4.45 20.79
C LYS A 495 -17.03 5.51 19.89
N GLY A 496 -16.34 5.09 18.83
CA GLY A 496 -15.75 5.95 17.81
C GLY A 496 -16.74 6.93 17.20
N ILE A 497 -17.87 6.42 16.69
CA ILE A 497 -18.93 7.26 16.12
C ILE A 497 -19.53 8.22 17.15
N SER A 498 -19.78 7.73 18.37
CA SER A 498 -20.48 8.50 19.40
C SER A 498 -19.69 9.72 19.89
N HIS A 499 -18.35 9.60 19.95
CA HIS A 499 -17.46 10.68 20.42
C HIS A 499 -16.97 11.63 19.33
N TRP A 500 -16.96 11.19 18.06
CA TRP A 500 -16.36 11.92 16.96
C TRP A 500 -17.34 12.29 15.83
N THR A 501 -18.66 12.29 16.09
CA THR A 501 -19.68 12.55 15.04
C THR A 501 -19.44 13.86 14.28
N ASP A 502 -18.94 14.88 14.96
CA ASP A 502 -18.61 16.21 14.45
C ASP A 502 -17.30 16.27 13.64
N ASN A 503 -16.50 15.20 13.65
CA ASN A 503 -15.21 15.15 12.94
C ASN A 503 -15.25 14.14 11.78
N PRO A 504 -15.45 14.60 10.52
CA PRO A 504 -15.52 13.73 9.35
C PRO A 504 -14.21 12.97 9.06
N GLU A 505 -13.05 13.44 9.56
CA GLU A 505 -11.78 12.73 9.39
C GLU A 505 -11.77 11.37 10.10
N VAL A 506 -12.53 11.24 11.20
CA VAL A 506 -12.66 10.00 11.99
C VAL A 506 -13.86 9.18 11.52
N THR A 507 -15.01 9.81 11.34
CA THR A 507 -16.24 9.09 10.98
C THR A 507 -16.20 8.54 9.56
N THR A 508 -15.57 9.24 8.60
CA THR A 508 -15.51 8.79 7.21
C THR A 508 -14.76 7.45 7.07
N PRO A 509 -13.53 7.26 7.59
CA PRO A 509 -12.85 5.97 7.56
C PRO A 509 -13.63 4.85 8.25
N LEU A 510 -14.22 5.14 9.42
CA LEU A 510 -15.00 4.18 10.20
C LEU A 510 -16.25 3.69 9.45
N LEU A 511 -17.04 4.62 8.91
CA LEU A 511 -18.22 4.29 8.10
C LEU A 511 -17.83 3.57 6.81
N LYS A 512 -16.72 3.96 6.16
CA LYS A 512 -16.20 3.25 4.97
C LYS A 512 -15.72 1.83 5.28
N PHE A 513 -15.13 1.61 6.44
CA PHE A 513 -14.81 0.27 6.93
C PHE A 513 -16.09 -0.55 7.09
N MET A 514 -17.10 -0.04 7.81
CA MET A 514 -18.36 -0.76 7.99
C MET A 514 -19.06 -1.06 6.66
N ALA A 515 -19.06 -0.10 5.73
CA ALA A 515 -19.62 -0.27 4.40
C ALA A 515 -18.94 -1.41 3.63
N GLU A 516 -17.63 -1.58 3.78
CA GLU A 516 -16.92 -2.72 3.22
C GLU A 516 -17.25 -4.00 3.99
N PHE A 517 -17.28 -3.98 5.32
CA PHE A 517 -17.51 -5.15 6.16
C PHE A 517 -18.86 -5.85 5.94
N VAL A 518 -19.89 -5.09 5.55
CA VAL A 518 -21.23 -5.62 5.22
C VAL A 518 -21.41 -5.95 3.74
N LEU A 519 -20.44 -5.62 2.88
CA LEU A 519 -20.55 -5.84 1.44
C LEU A 519 -20.40 -7.34 1.12
N ASN A 520 -21.48 -7.97 0.65
CA ASN A 520 -21.45 -9.36 0.18
C ASN A 520 -20.90 -9.49 -1.25
N LYS A 521 -19.61 -9.18 -1.44
CA LYS A 521 -18.90 -9.45 -2.69
C LYS A 521 -18.42 -10.90 -2.72
N ALA A 522 -18.38 -11.49 -3.91
CA ALA A 522 -17.95 -12.88 -4.12
C ALA A 522 -18.66 -13.92 -3.20
N GLN A 523 -19.90 -13.63 -2.77
CA GLN A 523 -20.66 -14.49 -1.84
C GLN A 523 -19.93 -14.79 -0.51
N ARG A 524 -19.06 -13.87 -0.04
CA ARG A 524 -18.28 -14.06 1.18
C ARG A 524 -19.12 -14.01 2.46
N LEU A 525 -20.26 -13.31 2.46
CA LEU A 525 -21.21 -13.28 3.58
C LEU A 525 -22.30 -14.34 3.35
N THR A 526 -21.90 -15.61 3.31
CA THR A 526 -22.83 -16.75 3.24
C THR A 526 -22.81 -17.50 4.55
N PHE A 527 -23.66 -17.05 5.49
CA PHE A 527 -23.82 -17.73 6.77
C PHE A 527 -24.63 -19.01 6.62
N ASP A 528 -24.41 -19.97 7.52
CA ASP A 528 -25.26 -21.15 7.61
C ASP A 528 -26.69 -20.73 7.97
N PRO A 529 -27.76 -21.34 7.41
CA PRO A 529 -29.14 -21.00 7.78
C PRO A 529 -29.43 -21.14 9.28
N SER A 530 -28.67 -21.99 9.99
CA SER A 530 -28.76 -22.15 11.45
C SER A 530 -27.98 -21.09 12.24
N SER A 531 -27.13 -20.31 11.58
CA SER A 531 -26.24 -19.34 12.22
C SER A 531 -26.95 -18.01 12.49
N PRO A 532 -26.87 -17.46 13.71
CA PRO A 532 -27.39 -16.13 14.01
C PRO A 532 -26.49 -14.99 13.48
N ASN A 533 -25.32 -15.30 12.90
CA ASN A 533 -24.29 -14.30 12.59
C ASN A 533 -24.77 -13.19 11.65
N GLY A 534 -25.62 -13.51 10.66
CA GLY A 534 -26.19 -12.50 9.78
C GLY A 534 -27.09 -11.50 10.52
N ILE A 535 -27.93 -12.00 11.42
CA ILE A 535 -28.81 -11.18 12.27
C ILE A 535 -27.97 -10.32 13.20
N LEU A 536 -26.97 -10.91 13.86
CA LEU A 536 -26.08 -10.22 14.79
C LEU A 536 -25.29 -9.11 14.09
N LEU A 537 -24.75 -9.37 12.90
CA LEU A 537 -24.08 -8.37 12.08
C LEU A 537 -25.02 -7.19 11.76
N PHE A 538 -26.26 -7.48 11.35
CA PHE A 538 -27.22 -6.42 11.07
C PHE A 538 -27.62 -5.62 12.31
N ARG A 539 -27.65 -6.24 13.50
CA ARG A 539 -27.88 -5.50 14.76
C ARG A 539 -26.75 -4.49 15.02
N GLU A 540 -25.50 -4.86 14.77
CA GLU A 540 -24.38 -3.91 14.88
C GLU A 540 -24.46 -2.79 13.83
N VAL A 541 -24.87 -3.11 12.59
CA VAL A 541 -25.16 -2.10 11.54
C VAL A 541 -26.23 -1.11 12.01
N SER A 542 -27.34 -1.61 12.54
CA SER A 542 -28.44 -0.79 13.02
C SER A 542 -28.00 0.14 14.15
N LYS A 543 -27.32 -0.39 15.18
CA LYS A 543 -26.76 0.42 16.28
C LYS A 543 -25.86 1.54 15.77
N LEU A 544 -24.99 1.23 14.81
CA LEU A 544 -24.07 2.19 14.21
C LEU A 544 -24.81 3.32 13.47
N ILE A 545 -25.77 2.97 12.61
CA ILE A 545 -26.57 3.92 11.82
C ILE A 545 -27.41 4.81 12.75
N VAL A 546 -28.07 4.24 13.76
CA VAL A 546 -28.89 5.00 14.71
C VAL A 546 -28.03 5.94 15.55
N ALA A 547 -26.87 5.47 16.02
CA ALA A 547 -25.95 6.29 16.82
C ALA A 547 -25.37 7.47 16.01
N TYR A 548 -25.01 7.25 14.75
CA TYR A 548 -24.57 8.32 13.86
C TYR A 548 -25.73 9.27 13.50
N GLY A 549 -26.85 8.71 13.05
CA GLY A 549 -28.02 9.44 12.56
C GLY A 549 -28.63 10.38 13.60
N SER A 550 -28.80 9.91 14.83
CA SER A 550 -29.34 10.74 15.93
C SER A 550 -28.47 11.95 16.27
N ARG A 551 -27.15 11.88 16.04
CA ARG A 551 -26.19 12.95 16.36
C ARG A 551 -25.89 13.86 15.16
N ILE A 552 -25.76 13.31 13.95
CA ILE A 552 -25.47 14.11 12.75
C ILE A 552 -26.61 15.08 12.43
N LEU A 553 -27.84 14.71 12.76
CA LEU A 553 -29.02 15.53 12.58
C LEU A 553 -29.04 16.77 13.50
N THR A 554 -28.41 16.69 14.67
CA THR A 554 -28.36 17.81 15.64
C THR A 554 -27.22 18.77 15.36
N LEU A 555 -26.27 18.41 14.49
CA LEU A 555 -25.15 19.27 14.14
C LEU A 555 -25.59 20.47 13.29
N PRO A 556 -25.06 21.68 13.58
CA PRO A 556 -25.38 22.88 12.83
C PRO A 556 -24.80 22.80 11.41
N ASN A 557 -25.45 23.47 10.46
CA ASN A 557 -24.95 23.55 9.09
C ASN A 557 -23.74 24.49 9.03
N THR A 558 -22.60 23.97 8.56
CA THR A 558 -21.36 24.73 8.35
C THR A 558 -21.24 25.19 6.89
N ALA A 559 -20.21 25.98 6.55
CA ALA A 559 -19.99 26.42 5.16
C ALA A 559 -19.73 25.23 4.19
N ASP A 560 -19.11 24.15 4.68
CA ASP A 560 -18.92 22.89 3.94
C ASP A 560 -19.87 21.80 4.45
N VAL A 561 -21.16 21.98 4.19
CA VAL A 561 -22.21 21.01 4.62
C VAL A 561 -21.98 19.63 4.01
N TYR A 562 -21.42 19.56 2.79
CA TYR A 562 -21.18 18.30 2.12
C TYR A 562 -20.18 17.43 2.88
N THR A 563 -19.00 17.97 3.21
CA THR A 563 -17.95 17.19 3.89
C THR A 563 -18.37 16.79 5.31
N TYR A 564 -19.02 17.69 6.04
CA TYR A 564 -19.34 17.49 7.45
C TYR A 564 -20.65 16.73 7.69
N LYS A 565 -21.60 16.74 6.74
CA LYS A 565 -22.94 16.16 6.92
C LYS A 565 -23.31 15.18 5.81
N TYR A 566 -23.37 15.63 4.55
CA TYR A 566 -23.95 14.83 3.47
C TYR A 566 -23.11 13.60 3.11
N LYS A 567 -21.78 13.73 3.10
CA LYS A 567 -20.87 12.62 2.80
C LYS A 567 -21.03 11.46 3.78
N GLY A 568 -21.16 11.76 5.08
CA GLY A 568 -21.36 10.72 6.09
C GLY A 568 -22.74 10.07 5.99
N ILE A 569 -23.80 10.86 5.77
CA ILE A 569 -25.16 10.36 5.51
C ILE A 569 -25.16 9.42 4.30
N TRP A 570 -24.54 9.81 3.19
CA TRP A 570 -24.43 9.00 1.99
C TRP A 570 -23.74 7.64 2.25
N ILE A 571 -22.66 7.62 3.05
CA ILE A 571 -22.00 6.37 3.43
C ILE A 571 -22.93 5.53 4.32
N CYS A 572 -23.66 6.12 5.27
CA CYS A 572 -24.65 5.39 6.09
C CYS A 572 -25.76 4.74 5.24
N LEU A 573 -26.30 5.47 4.26
CA LEU A 573 -27.27 4.93 3.32
C LEU A 573 -26.66 3.80 2.47
N THR A 574 -25.38 3.92 2.09
CA THR A 574 -24.63 2.86 1.41
C THR A 574 -24.47 1.61 2.28
N ILE A 575 -24.16 1.77 3.58
CA ILE A 575 -24.08 0.65 4.53
C ILE A 575 -25.42 -0.07 4.59
N LEU A 576 -26.52 0.67 4.78
CA LEU A 576 -27.87 0.10 4.86
C LEU A 576 -28.25 -0.62 3.57
N SER A 577 -28.02 0.01 2.42
CA SER A 577 -28.28 -0.59 1.10
C SER A 577 -27.52 -1.91 0.91
N ARG A 578 -26.22 -1.94 1.23
CA ARG A 578 -25.39 -3.16 1.15
C ARG A 578 -25.87 -4.25 2.10
N ALA A 579 -26.30 -3.88 3.30
CA ALA A 579 -26.80 -4.85 4.28
C ALA A 579 -28.16 -5.44 3.88
N LEU A 580 -29.07 -4.62 3.32
CA LEU A 580 -30.37 -5.07 2.82
C LEU A 580 -30.23 -5.93 1.56
N ALA A 581 -29.37 -5.53 0.62
CA ALA A 581 -29.14 -6.24 -0.64
C ALA A 581 -28.18 -7.44 -0.52
N GLY A 582 -27.57 -7.65 0.67
CA GLY A 582 -26.52 -8.63 0.87
C GLY A 582 -26.99 -10.09 0.91
N ASN A 583 -28.29 -10.35 1.02
CA ASN A 583 -28.91 -11.69 1.06
C ASN A 583 -28.37 -12.63 2.17
N TYR A 584 -27.80 -12.08 3.24
CA TYR A 584 -27.23 -12.85 4.35
C TYR A 584 -28.06 -12.78 5.65
N VAL A 585 -29.21 -12.08 5.61
CA VAL A 585 -30.14 -11.92 6.73
C VAL A 585 -31.57 -12.13 6.23
N ASN A 586 -32.35 -12.92 6.95
CA ASN A 586 -33.80 -12.95 6.76
C ASN A 586 -34.43 -11.88 7.66
N PHE A 587 -34.87 -10.78 7.04
CA PHE A 587 -35.39 -9.63 7.77
C PHE A 587 -36.74 -9.87 8.47
N GLY A 588 -37.52 -10.87 8.05
CA GLY A 588 -38.77 -11.23 8.72
C GLY A 588 -38.56 -11.69 10.17
N VAL A 589 -37.35 -12.14 10.50
CA VAL A 589 -36.97 -12.57 11.85
C VAL A 589 -37.06 -11.42 12.86
N PHE A 590 -36.76 -10.18 12.46
CA PHE A 590 -36.82 -9.03 13.37
C PHE A 590 -38.24 -8.78 13.88
N GLU A 591 -39.23 -8.85 13.00
CA GLU A 591 -40.64 -8.69 13.38
C GLU A 591 -41.12 -9.85 14.26
N LEU A 592 -40.76 -11.09 13.92
CA LEU A 592 -41.15 -12.28 14.69
C LEU A 592 -40.63 -12.29 16.13
N TYR A 593 -39.42 -11.78 16.37
CA TYR A 593 -38.82 -11.73 17.71
C TYR A 593 -39.00 -10.38 18.42
N GLY A 594 -39.72 -9.42 17.81
CA GLY A 594 -39.89 -8.07 18.37
C GLY A 594 -38.59 -7.25 18.45
N ASP A 595 -37.59 -7.58 17.62
CA ASP A 595 -36.32 -6.85 17.55
C ASP A 595 -36.47 -5.63 16.62
N ARG A 596 -36.31 -4.44 17.22
CA ARG A 596 -36.47 -3.15 16.54
C ARG A 596 -35.30 -2.72 15.66
N ALA A 597 -34.24 -3.53 15.54
CA ALA A 597 -33.04 -3.13 14.81
C ALA A 597 -33.34 -2.69 13.35
N LEU A 598 -34.21 -3.39 12.63
CA LEU A 598 -34.57 -3.02 11.26
C LEU A 598 -35.39 -1.72 11.22
N SER A 599 -36.42 -1.60 12.06
CA SER A 599 -37.27 -0.40 12.09
C SER A 599 -36.47 0.84 12.48
N ASP A 600 -35.58 0.72 13.46
CA ASP A 600 -34.81 1.85 13.98
C ASP A 600 -33.77 2.33 12.95
N ALA A 601 -33.14 1.40 12.22
CA ALA A 601 -32.21 1.74 11.14
C ALA A 601 -32.91 2.45 9.97
N LEU A 602 -34.10 1.98 9.57
CA LEU A 602 -34.91 2.59 8.51
C LEU A 602 -35.40 3.99 8.92
N ASP A 603 -35.90 4.15 10.14
CA ASP A 603 -36.34 5.44 10.68
C ASP A 603 -35.19 6.45 10.73
N ALA A 604 -34.01 6.04 11.22
CA ALA A 604 -32.82 6.89 11.22
C ALA A 604 -32.38 7.28 9.79
N ALA A 605 -32.40 6.34 8.83
CA ALA A 605 -32.07 6.59 7.44
C ALA A 605 -33.04 7.56 6.76
N LEU A 606 -34.35 7.41 7.00
CA LEU A 606 -35.38 8.31 6.49
C LEU A 606 -35.20 9.73 7.07
N LYS A 607 -35.02 9.85 8.38
CA LYS A 607 -34.78 11.15 9.03
C LYS A 607 -33.54 11.85 8.50
N MET A 608 -32.43 11.12 8.30
CA MET A 608 -31.22 11.67 7.68
C MET A 608 -31.47 12.15 6.25
N THR A 609 -32.18 11.36 5.44
CA THR A 609 -32.47 11.70 4.04
C THR A 609 -33.36 12.94 3.93
N LEU A 610 -34.42 13.01 4.75
CA LEU A 610 -35.35 14.14 4.79
C LEU A 610 -34.71 15.43 5.32
N SER A 611 -33.56 15.35 5.99
CA SER A 611 -32.84 16.53 6.48
C SER A 611 -32.05 17.27 5.38
N ILE A 612 -31.92 16.68 4.19
CA ILE A 612 -31.17 17.26 3.07
C ILE A 612 -32.15 18.01 2.15
N PRO A 613 -31.95 19.32 1.90
CA PRO A 613 -32.77 20.08 0.98
C PRO A 613 -32.75 19.50 -0.43
N MET A 614 -33.89 19.54 -1.13
CA MET A 614 -34.00 19.02 -2.51
C MET A 614 -33.04 19.73 -3.48
N SER A 615 -32.77 21.02 -3.28
CA SER A 615 -31.79 21.79 -4.07
C SER A 615 -30.40 21.15 -4.03
N ASP A 616 -30.00 20.66 -2.86
CA ASP A 616 -28.64 20.18 -2.61
C ASP A 616 -28.49 18.75 -3.15
N ILE A 617 -29.54 17.94 -3.07
CA ILE A 617 -29.59 16.63 -3.74
C ILE A 617 -29.39 16.77 -5.26
N LEU A 618 -30.04 17.77 -5.88
CA LEU A 618 -29.91 18.03 -7.32
C LEU A 618 -28.53 18.59 -7.70
N ALA A 619 -27.86 19.30 -6.81
CA ALA A 619 -26.51 19.84 -7.00
C ALA A 619 -25.43 18.74 -6.90
N TYR A 620 -25.64 17.72 -6.07
CA TYR A 620 -24.69 16.62 -5.84
C TYR A 620 -25.19 15.29 -6.45
N ARG A 621 -25.19 15.16 -7.79
CA ARG A 621 -25.73 13.99 -8.54
C ARG A 621 -24.93 12.67 -8.43
N LYS A 622 -23.98 12.53 -7.51
CA LYS A 622 -23.10 11.35 -7.45
C LYS A 622 -23.71 10.16 -6.71
#